data_AF-A0A822FEI6-F1
#
_entry.id   AF-A0A822FEI6-F1
#
_cell.length_a   1.000
_cell.length_b   1.000
_cell.length_c   1.000
_cell.angle_alpha   90.00
_cell.angle_beta   90.00
_cell.angle_gamma   90.00
#
_symmetry.space_group_name_H-M   'P 1'
#
loop_
_entity.id
_entity.type
_entity.pdbx_description
1 polymer ?
#
loop_
_entity_poly.entity_id
_entity_poly.type
_entity_poly.pdbx_seq_one_letter_code
_entity_poly.pdbx_strand_id
1 'polypeptide(L)'
;YLNYDGEKFSKRLGIGVFGDQAQNTEIPSDIWRFYLLYVRPETQDSGFSWDDLMSKNNSELLENLGNFINRAITFCEKNFAGKISDVSQL
;
A
#
# COMPACT_ATOMS: atom_id res chain seq x y z
N TYR A 1 19.45 -0.77 -6.12
CA TYR A 1 19.39 -0.21 -4.76
C TYR A 1 18.10 0.55 -4.57
N LEU A 2 17.62 0.66 -3.34
CA LEU A 2 16.53 1.57 -2.96
C LEU A 2 17.16 2.79 -2.27
N ASN A 3 17.04 3.96 -2.89
CA ASN A 3 17.42 5.24 -2.32
C ASN A 3 16.25 5.82 -1.50
N TYR A 4 16.49 6.89 -0.75
CA TYR A 4 15.50 7.58 0.07
C TYR A 4 15.50 9.07 -0.30
N ASP A 5 14.41 9.55 -0.90
CA ASP A 5 14.26 10.94 -1.39
C ASP A 5 15.47 11.45 -2.19
N GLY A 6 16.04 10.60 -3.04
CA GLY A 6 17.18 10.94 -3.91
C GLY A 6 18.56 10.72 -3.29
N GLU A 7 18.65 10.35 -2.01
CA GLU A 7 19.91 10.10 -1.30
C GLU A 7 20.03 8.65 -0.79
N LYS A 8 21.22 8.25 -0.36
CA LYS A 8 21.43 6.94 0.28
C LYS A 8 21.01 7.01 1.75
N PHE A 9 20.40 5.93 2.25
CA PHE A 9 20.16 5.76 3.68
C PHE A 9 21.43 5.98 4.51
N SER A 10 21.32 6.72 5.61
CA SER A 10 22.46 7.04 6.49
C SER A 10 22.03 7.15 7.95
N LYS A 11 22.39 6.15 8.77
CA LYS A 11 22.12 6.16 10.22
C LYS A 11 22.80 7.34 10.93
N ARG A 12 24.05 7.66 10.54
CA ARG A 12 24.82 8.74 11.17
C ARG A 12 24.22 10.12 10.88
N LEU A 13 23.67 10.32 9.68
CA LEU A 13 23.06 11.58 9.26
C LEU A 13 21.55 11.64 9.55
N GLY A 14 20.94 10.54 10.04
CA GLY A 14 19.50 10.47 10.27
C GLY A 14 18.67 10.47 8.97
N ILE A 15 19.24 10.00 7.87
CA ILE A 15 18.56 9.98 6.56
C ILE A 15 17.94 8.60 6.33
N GLY A 16 16.62 8.58 6.21
CA GLY A 16 15.83 7.39 5.95
C GLY A 16 15.11 6.83 7.17
N VAL A 17 14.07 6.03 6.90
CA VAL A 17 13.34 5.25 7.91
C VAL A 17 13.97 3.87 8.04
N PHE A 18 14.39 3.50 9.25
CA PHE A 18 14.95 2.18 9.54
C PHE A 18 13.88 1.25 10.14
N GLY A 19 14.10 -0.07 10.05
CA GLY A 19 13.09 -1.07 10.41
C GLY A 19 12.57 -0.96 11.85
N ASP A 20 13.42 -0.56 12.80
CA ASP A 20 13.07 -0.29 14.19
C ASP A 20 12.27 1.00 14.40
N GLN A 21 12.33 1.92 13.43
CA GLN A 21 11.61 3.19 13.44
C GLN A 21 10.27 3.12 12.71
N ALA A 22 10.11 2.20 11.75
CA ALA A 22 8.90 2.08 10.95
C ALA A 22 7.63 1.89 11.81
N GLN A 23 7.73 1.12 12.92
CA GLN A 23 6.64 0.94 13.88
C GLN A 23 6.17 2.23 14.57
N ASN A 24 7.03 3.26 14.64
CA ASN A 24 6.70 4.53 15.27
C ASN A 24 6.03 5.53 14.31
N THR A 25 5.84 5.15 13.04
CA THR A 25 5.22 6.02 12.01
C THR A 25 3.70 5.97 12.01
N GLU A 26 3.10 5.07 12.80
CA GLU A 26 1.66 4.75 12.78
C GLU A 26 1.14 4.21 11.43
N ILE A 27 2.00 4.04 10.43
CA ILE A 27 1.65 3.44 9.15
C ILE A 27 1.65 1.92 9.32
N PRO A 28 0.54 1.23 8.98
CA PRO A 28 0.47 -0.22 9.06
C PRO A 28 1.54 -0.90 8.20
N SER A 29 2.07 -2.04 8.67
CA SER A 29 3.13 -2.79 7.97
C SER A 29 2.75 -3.15 6.54
N ASP A 30 1.49 -3.39 6.25
CA ASP A 30 1.04 -3.78 4.92
C ASP A 30 1.09 -2.63 3.91
N ILE A 31 0.99 -1.37 4.36
CA ILE A 31 1.18 -0.20 3.51
C ILE A 31 2.66 -0.08 3.12
N TRP A 32 3.58 -0.30 4.08
CA TRP A 32 5.01 -0.40 3.78
C TRP A 32 5.31 -1.52 2.79
N ARG A 33 4.75 -2.72 3.01
CA ARG A 33 4.93 -3.87 2.12
C ARG A 33 4.44 -3.58 0.72
N PHE A 34 3.23 -3.04 0.60
CA PHE A 34 2.65 -2.64 -0.68
C PHE A 34 3.59 -1.70 -1.42
N TYR A 35 3.96 -0.58 -0.80
CA TYR A 35 4.71 0.45 -1.49
C TYR A 35 6.14 0.01 -1.84
N LEU A 36 6.86 -0.63 -0.91
CA LEU A 36 8.21 -1.12 -1.16
C LEU A 36 8.26 -2.19 -2.26
N LEU A 37 7.19 -2.98 -2.42
CA LEU A 37 7.03 -3.91 -3.53
C LEU A 37 6.61 -3.19 -4.83
N TYR A 38 5.78 -2.15 -4.73
CA TYR A 38 5.37 -1.33 -5.87
C TYR A 38 6.55 -0.62 -6.53
N VAL A 39 7.49 -0.06 -5.73
CA VAL A 39 8.71 0.58 -6.22
C VAL A 39 9.94 -0.34 -6.17
N ARG A 40 9.75 -1.66 -6.19
CA ARG A 40 10.84 -2.63 -6.05
C ARG A 40 11.91 -2.41 -7.14
N PRO A 41 13.19 -2.19 -6.78
CA PRO A 41 14.26 -2.05 -7.76
C PRO A 41 14.63 -3.42 -8.33
N GLU A 42 14.04 -3.80 -9.46
CA GLU A 42 14.29 -5.12 -10.09
C GLU A 42 15.48 -5.09 -11.06
N THR A 43 15.51 -4.10 -11.95
CA THR A 43 16.52 -3.97 -13.01
C THR A 43 17.41 -2.75 -12.80
N GLN A 44 16.87 -1.69 -12.21
CA GLN A 44 17.55 -0.43 -11.94
C GLN A 44 17.20 0.07 -10.54
N ASP A 45 17.98 1.04 -10.07
CA ASP A 45 17.73 1.69 -8.79
C ASP A 45 16.37 2.41 -8.79
N SER A 46 15.74 2.39 -7.62
CA SER A 46 14.51 3.13 -7.33
C SER A 46 14.69 3.96 -6.07
N GLY A 47 13.71 4.81 -5.77
CA GLY A 47 13.72 5.67 -4.58
C GLY A 47 12.43 5.54 -3.82
N PHE A 48 12.52 5.45 -2.49
CA PHE A 48 11.41 5.73 -1.59
C PHE A 48 11.14 7.23 -1.60
N SER A 49 9.86 7.62 -1.69
CA SER A 49 9.42 9.00 -1.48
C SER A 49 8.11 9.03 -0.69
N TRP A 50 8.01 9.96 0.25
CA TRP A 50 6.80 10.14 1.06
C TRP A 50 5.59 10.59 0.24
N ASP A 51 5.80 11.52 -0.68
CA ASP A 51 4.73 12.03 -1.54
C ASP A 51 4.20 10.94 -2.46
N ASP A 52 5.09 10.10 -2.98
CA ASP A 52 4.69 8.97 -3.83
C ASP A 52 4.07 7.83 -3.02
N LEU A 53 4.55 7.53 -1.80
CA LEU A 53 3.87 6.62 -0.87
C LEU A 53 2.42 7.06 -0.63
N MET A 54 2.20 8.33 -0.29
CA MET A 54 0.88 8.88 -0.04
C MET A 54 0.00 8.81 -1.31
N SER A 55 0.57 9.23 -2.45
CA SER A 55 -0.12 9.21 -3.75
C SER A 55 -0.55 7.80 -4.15
N LYS A 56 0.33 6.80 -4.01
CA LYS A 56 0.03 5.39 -4.34
C LYS A 56 -0.91 4.74 -3.36
N ASN A 57 -0.80 5.06 -2.07
CA ASN A 57 -1.80 4.62 -1.10
C ASN A 57 -3.20 5.15 -1.47
N ASN A 58 -3.31 6.42 -1.82
CA ASN A 58 -4.61 7.02 -2.14
C ASN A 58 -5.17 6.49 -3.47
N SER A 59 -4.37 6.50 -4.54
CA SER A 59 -4.86 6.11 -5.86
C SER A 59 -5.03 4.60 -6.03
N GLU A 60 -4.08 3.78 -5.57
CA GLU A 60 -4.10 2.33 -5.80
C GLU A 60 -4.84 1.56 -4.70
N LEU A 61 -4.63 1.93 -3.43
CA LEU A 61 -5.26 1.20 -2.31
C LEU A 61 -6.63 1.76 -1.96
N LEU A 62 -6.80 3.08 -1.83
CA LEU A 62 -8.08 3.66 -1.40
C LEU A 62 -9.07 3.75 -2.58
N GLU A 63 -8.71 4.44 -3.66
CA GLU A 63 -9.62 4.76 -4.76
C GLU A 63 -9.88 3.57 -5.70
N ASN A 64 -8.92 2.65 -5.82
CA ASN A 64 -9.00 1.48 -6.68
C ASN A 64 -9.34 0.20 -5.89
N LEU A 65 -8.36 -0.48 -5.29
CA LEU A 65 -8.56 -1.80 -4.67
C LEU A 65 -9.60 -1.78 -3.54
N GLY A 66 -9.44 -0.85 -2.59
CA GLY A 66 -10.31 -0.70 -1.44
C GLY A 66 -11.72 -0.31 -1.85
N ASN A 67 -11.87 0.61 -2.80
CA ASN A 67 -13.17 0.99 -3.34
C ASN A 67 -13.87 -0.19 -4.04
N PHE A 68 -13.17 -0.98 -4.84
CA PHE A 68 -13.73 -2.17 -5.48
C PHE A 68 -14.23 -3.18 -4.45
N ILE A 69 -13.37 -3.56 -3.49
CA ILE A 69 -13.71 -4.51 -2.43
C ILE A 69 -14.89 -3.99 -1.60
N ASN A 70 -14.85 -2.73 -1.18
CA ASN A 70 -15.91 -2.13 -0.37
C ASN A 70 -17.24 -2.11 -1.12
N ARG A 71 -17.25 -1.75 -2.41
CA ARG A 71 -18.47 -1.78 -3.23
C ARG A 71 -19.01 -3.20 -3.41
N ALA A 72 -18.15 -4.17 -3.68
CA ALA A 72 -18.54 -5.56 -3.86
C ALA A 72 -19.15 -6.14 -2.57
N ILE A 73 -18.51 -5.93 -1.42
CA ILE A 73 -18.99 -6.39 -0.12
C ILE A 73 -20.29 -5.66 0.26
N THR A 74 -20.33 -4.34 0.13
CA THR A 74 -21.53 -3.54 0.43
C THR A 74 -22.71 -3.97 -0.44
N PHE A 75 -22.48 -4.27 -1.72
CA PHE A 75 -23.51 -4.79 -2.62
C PHE A 75 -24.00 -6.16 -2.16
N CYS A 76 -23.09 -7.06 -1.77
CA CYS A 76 -23.42 -8.39 -1.24
C CYS A 76 -24.25 -8.31 0.05
N GLU A 77 -23.84 -7.48 1.01
CA GLU A 77 -24.58 -7.26 2.25
C GLU A 77 -25.99 -6.75 1.99
N LYS A 78 -26.12 -5.72 1.14
CA LYS A 78 -27.41 -5.06 0.89
C LYS A 78 -28.39 -5.93 0.10
N ASN A 79 -27.91 -6.68 -0.89
CA ASN A 79 -28.79 -7.37 -1.83
C ASN A 79 -28.92 -8.88 -1.55
N PHE A 80 -27.96 -9.46 -0.83
CA PHE A 80 -27.91 -10.90 -0.58
C PHE A 80 -27.69 -11.26 0.90
N ALA A 81 -27.89 -10.30 1.82
CA ALA A 81 -27.70 -10.47 3.26
C ALA A 81 -26.30 -11.04 3.62
N GLY A 82 -25.28 -10.65 2.85
CA GLY A 82 -23.90 -11.09 3.04
C GLY A 82 -23.66 -12.56 2.67
N LYS A 83 -24.61 -13.22 1.98
CA LYS A 83 -24.46 -14.59 1.50
C LYS A 83 -24.12 -14.58 0.01
N ILE A 84 -23.16 -15.41 -0.37
CA ILE A 84 -22.84 -15.64 -1.78
C ILE A 84 -24.03 -16.37 -2.40
N SER A 85 -24.66 -15.74 -3.40
CA SER A 85 -25.75 -16.33 -4.17
C SER A 85 -25.20 -17.43 -5.08
N ASP A 86 -25.91 -18.55 -5.16
CA ASP A 86 -25.57 -19.64 -6.07
C ASP A 86 -25.83 -19.19 -7.53
N VAL A 87 -24.87 -19.42 -8.42
CA VAL A 87 -24.96 -19.04 -9.84
C VAL A 87 -26.11 -19.79 -10.52
N SER A 88 -26.51 -20.95 -10.00
CA SER A 88 -27.67 -21.71 -10.49
C SER A 88 -29.03 -21.02 -10.26
N GLN A 89 -29.08 -19.91 -9.52
CA GLN A 89 -30.30 -19.15 -9.23
C GLN A 89 -30.41 -17.83 -10.01
N LEU A 90 -29.48 -17.54 -10.92
CA LEU A 90 -29.52 -16.42 -11.88
C LEU A 90 -29.95 -16.91 -13.26
#